data_AF-A0AAD3RT81-F1
#
_entry.id   AF-A0AAD3RT81-F1
#
_cell.length_a   1.000
_cell.length_b   1.000
_cell.length_c   1.000
_cell.angle_alpha   90.00
_cell.angle_beta   90.00
_cell.angle_gamma   90.00
#
_symmetry.space_group_name_H-M   'P 1'
#
loop_
_entity.id
_entity.type
_entity.pdbx_description
1 polymer ?
#
loop_
_entity_poly.entity_id
_entity_poly.type
_entity_poly.pdbx_seq_one_letter_code
_entity_poly.pdbx_strand_id
1 'polypeptide(L)'
;MFAVLKTGGKQYRVQAGDVLRVEKLNAEAGDKIQFNDVLMIGATVGAPLVKGAAVQAEVIDTIKADKVITYVKRRRKHSSQRTRGHRQQLTLVRITELLEKGGDKTNVKPAVGARTKLEAAAKPAKAKKSEAVASAEDAN
;
A
#
# COMPACT_ATOMS: atom_id res chain seq x y z
N MET A 1 1.89 -18.14 17.94
CA MET A 1 1.54 -16.79 18.45
C MET A 1 0.77 -16.03 17.38
N PHE A 2 -0.13 -15.11 17.74
CA PHE A 2 -0.84 -14.26 16.77
C PHE A 2 -0.69 -12.78 17.14
N ALA A 3 -0.89 -11.90 16.17
CA ALA A 3 -0.95 -10.46 16.37
C ALA A 3 -2.24 -9.89 15.77
N VAL A 4 -2.68 -8.74 16.27
CA VAL A 4 -3.74 -7.94 15.65
C VAL A 4 -3.10 -6.66 15.14
N LEU A 5 -3.03 -6.51 13.82
CA LEU A 5 -2.45 -5.34 13.16
C LEU A 5 -3.54 -4.46 12.56
N LYS A 6 -3.28 -3.15 12.52
CA LYS A 6 -4.15 -2.17 11.88
C LYS A 6 -3.51 -1.70 10.57
N THR A 7 -4.22 -1.87 9.45
CA THR A 7 -3.77 -1.36 8.15
C THR A 7 -4.96 -1.01 7.26
N GLY A 8 -4.83 0.06 6.46
CA GLY A 8 -5.90 0.51 5.56
C GLY A 8 -7.22 0.82 6.27
N GLY A 9 -7.16 1.21 7.55
CA GLY A 9 -8.34 1.46 8.39
C GLY A 9 -9.05 0.20 8.92
N LYS A 10 -8.51 -0.99 8.66
CA LYS A 10 -9.06 -2.29 9.10
C LYS A 10 -8.12 -2.95 10.10
N GLN A 11 -8.65 -3.87 10.90
CA GLN A 11 -7.87 -4.69 11.83
C GLN A 11 -7.86 -6.14 11.34
N TYR A 12 -6.69 -6.79 11.40
CA TYR A 12 -6.52 -8.17 10.97
C TYR A 12 -5.80 -8.97 12.05
N ARG A 13 -6.33 -10.15 12.35
CA ARG A 13 -5.64 -11.16 13.15
C ARG A 13 -4.73 -11.97 12.23
N VAL A 14 -3.47 -12.09 12.58
CA VAL A 14 -2.45 -12.77 11.77
C VAL A 14 -1.54 -13.67 12.59
N GLN A 15 -1.01 -14.69 11.93
CA GLN A 15 0.05 -15.57 12.40
C GLN A 15 1.20 -15.59 11.36
N ALA A 16 2.39 -16.03 11.78
CA ALA A 16 3.49 -16.24 10.85
C ALA A 16 3.12 -17.32 9.82
N GLY A 17 3.35 -17.04 8.54
CA GLY A 17 2.96 -17.90 7.40
C GLY A 17 1.62 -17.53 6.76
N ASP A 18 0.78 -16.72 7.41
CA ASP A 18 -0.53 -16.35 6.87
C ASP A 18 -0.41 -15.48 5.61
N VAL A 19 -1.33 -15.67 4.68
CA VAL A 19 -1.46 -14.84 3.48
C VAL A 19 -2.70 -13.96 3.60
N LEU A 20 -2.52 -12.65 3.52
CA LEU A 20 -3.56 -11.65 3.72
C LEU A 20 -3.71 -10.75 2.50
N ARG A 21 -4.95 -10.38 2.19
CA ARG A 21 -5.27 -9.32 1.21
C ARG A 21 -5.53 -8.01 1.96
N VAL A 22 -4.67 -7.02 1.75
CA VAL A 22 -4.78 -5.70 2.38
C VAL A 22 -5.05 -4.61 1.34
N GLU A 23 -5.43 -3.42 1.81
CA GLU A 23 -5.53 -2.25 0.94
C GLU A 23 -4.20 -1.98 0.25
N LYS A 24 -4.25 -1.35 -0.94
CA LYS A 24 -3.07 -1.12 -1.76
C LYS A 24 -1.95 -0.39 -1.01
N LEU A 25 -0.77 -0.99 -0.99
CA LEU A 25 0.45 -0.45 -0.42
C LEU A 25 1.40 0.10 -1.50
N ASN A 26 2.28 1.04 -1.13
CA ASN A 26 3.36 1.55 -1.97
C ASN A 26 4.61 0.64 -1.89
N ALA A 27 4.44 -0.60 -2.31
CA ALA A 27 5.49 -1.62 -2.33
C ALA A 27 5.34 -2.50 -3.57
N GLU A 28 6.46 -3.04 -4.04
CA GLU A 28 6.51 -3.92 -5.22
C GLU A 28 6.49 -5.39 -4.79
N ALA A 29 6.21 -6.30 -5.73
CA ALA A 29 6.29 -7.73 -5.46
C ALA A 29 7.72 -8.12 -5.08
N GLY A 30 7.87 -8.91 -4.01
CA GLY A 30 9.16 -9.28 -3.42
C GLY A 30 9.68 -8.31 -2.35
N ASP A 31 9.06 -7.13 -2.17
CA ASP A 31 9.45 -6.20 -1.10
C ASP A 31 9.17 -6.82 0.28
N LYS A 32 10.14 -6.69 1.19
CA LYS A 32 9.92 -6.89 2.62
C LYS A 32 9.39 -5.59 3.23
N ILE A 33 8.23 -5.69 3.86
CA ILE A 33 7.54 -4.57 4.50
C ILE A 33 7.28 -4.85 5.97
N GLN A 34 7.14 -3.79 6.75
CA GLN A 34 6.85 -3.86 8.18
C GLN A 34 5.61 -3.05 8.54
N PHE A 35 4.69 -3.65 9.30
CA PHE A 35 3.57 -2.98 9.93
C PHE A 35 3.93 -2.63 11.38
N ASN A 36 3.95 -1.33 11.67
CA ASN A 36 4.27 -0.81 13.01
C ASN A 36 3.01 -0.59 13.87
N ASP A 37 1.83 -0.49 13.25
CA ASP A 37 0.56 -0.31 13.95
C ASP A 37 0.03 -1.66 14.46
N VAL A 38 0.61 -2.14 15.55
CA VAL A 38 0.21 -3.39 16.22
C VAL A 38 -0.61 -3.08 17.47
N LEU A 39 -1.85 -3.60 17.51
CA LEU A 39 -2.79 -3.41 18.61
C LEU A 39 -2.59 -4.46 19.71
N MET A 40 -2.19 -5.67 19.33
CA MET A 40 -2.03 -6.81 20.23
C MET A 40 -1.03 -7.80 19.66
N ILE A 41 -0.24 -8.44 20.53
CA ILE A 41 0.63 -9.57 20.18
C ILE A 41 0.60 -10.61 21.30
N GLY A 42 0.26 -11.86 20.98
CA GLY A 42 0.11 -12.92 21.97
C GLY A 42 -0.93 -12.57 23.04
N ALA A 43 -0.50 -12.44 24.29
CA ALA A 43 -1.34 -11.98 25.41
C ALA A 43 -1.21 -10.46 25.70
N THR A 44 -0.27 -9.78 25.05
CA THR A 44 0.03 -8.37 25.28
C THR A 44 -0.90 -7.49 24.46
N VAL A 45 -1.72 -6.68 25.14
CA VAL A 45 -2.66 -5.74 24.52
C VAL A 45 -2.12 -4.32 24.68
N GLY A 46 -2.16 -3.55 23.58
CA GLY A 46 -1.69 -2.16 23.55
C GLY A 46 -2.71 -1.15 24.06
N ALA A 47 -2.25 0.08 24.35
CA ALA A 47 -3.07 1.20 24.76
C ALA A 47 -2.58 2.51 24.13
N PRO A 48 -2.94 2.85 22.88
CA PRO A 48 -3.71 2.05 21.91
C PRO A 48 -2.88 1.05 21.10
N LEU A 49 -1.55 1.23 21.03
CA LEU A 49 -0.61 0.36 20.31
C LEU A 49 0.36 -0.32 21.29
N VAL A 50 0.92 -1.46 20.89
CA VAL A 50 2.02 -2.12 21.61
C VAL A 50 3.34 -1.46 21.19
N LYS A 51 4.01 -0.76 22.10
CA LYS A 51 5.25 -0.02 21.80
C LYS A 51 6.37 -0.97 21.38
N GLY A 52 6.99 -0.67 20.24
CA GLY A 52 8.12 -1.43 19.70
C GLY A 52 7.75 -2.80 19.12
N ALA A 53 6.46 -3.14 19.05
CA ALA A 53 6.00 -4.31 18.33
C ALA A 53 5.94 -4.04 16.83
N ALA A 54 6.23 -5.06 16.03
CA ALA A 54 6.16 -4.98 14.58
C ALA A 54 5.77 -6.31 13.97
N VAL A 55 5.05 -6.24 12.84
CA VAL A 55 4.74 -7.42 12.02
C VAL A 55 5.45 -7.28 10.69
N GLN A 56 6.37 -8.20 10.40
CA GLN A 56 7.07 -8.24 9.13
C GLN A 56 6.31 -9.12 8.14
N ALA A 57 6.31 -8.68 6.88
CA ALA A 57 5.65 -9.36 5.80
C ALA A 57 6.41 -9.20 4.50
N GLU A 58 6.18 -10.12 3.58
CA GLU A 58 6.65 -10.06 2.20
C GLU A 58 5.46 -9.77 1.29
N VAL A 59 5.65 -8.86 0.33
CA VAL A 59 4.64 -8.58 -0.69
C VAL A 59 4.73 -9.65 -1.76
N ILE A 60 3.67 -10.44 -1.93
CA ILE A 60 3.60 -11.45 -2.99
C ILE A 60 3.27 -10.77 -4.32
N ASP A 61 2.17 -10.02 -4.37
CA ASP A 61 1.68 -9.41 -5.60
C ASP A 61 0.66 -8.28 -5.33
N THR A 62 0.40 -7.45 -6.32
CA THR A 62 -0.70 -6.48 -6.34
C THR A 62 -1.81 -6.97 -7.27
N ILE A 63 -2.92 -7.42 -6.67
CA ILE A 63 -4.05 -8.02 -7.38
C ILE A 63 -5.24 -7.07 -7.49
N LYS A 64 -6.16 -7.38 -8.42
CA LYS A 64 -7.49 -6.75 -8.47
C LYS A 64 -8.52 -7.68 -7.84
N ALA A 65 -9.33 -7.14 -6.94
CA ALA A 65 -10.48 -7.83 -6.39
C ALA A 65 -11.51 -8.18 -7.47
N ASP A 66 -12.50 -8.96 -7.06
CA ASP A 66 -13.63 -9.30 -7.90
C ASP A 66 -14.39 -8.04 -8.34
N LYS A 67 -14.97 -8.12 -9.54
CA LYS A 67 -15.69 -6.98 -10.11
C LYS A 67 -17.01 -6.81 -9.36
N VAL A 68 -17.12 -5.72 -8.60
CA VAL A 68 -18.39 -5.28 -8.02
C VAL A 68 -19.10 -4.40 -9.04
N ILE A 69 -20.35 -4.72 -9.35
CA ILE A 69 -21.15 -3.95 -10.30
C ILE A 69 -22.08 -3.03 -9.51
N THR A 70 -21.92 -1.73 -9.72
CA THR A 70 -22.88 -0.73 -9.25
C THR A 70 -23.88 -0.46 -10.37
N TYR A 71 -25.15 -0.78 -10.12
CA TYR A 71 -26.25 -0.47 -11.02
C TYR A 71 -27.13 0.62 -10.41
N VAL A 72 -27.27 1.74 -11.10
CA VAL A 72 -28.13 2.85 -10.67
C VAL A 72 -29.17 3.11 -11.74
N LYS A 73 -30.44 3.05 -11.36
CA LYS A 73 -31.59 3.31 -12.23
C LYS A 73 -32.60 4.21 -11.52
N ARG A 74 -33.01 5.30 -12.17
CA ARG A 74 -34.15 6.11 -11.72
C ARG A 74 -35.44 5.62 -12.36
N ARG A 75 -36.47 5.38 -11.55
CA ARG A 75 -37.79 4.92 -12.01
C ARG A 75 -38.38 5.95 -12.99
N ARG A 76 -39.00 5.47 -14.08
CA ARG A 76 -39.63 6.28 -15.16
C ARG A 76 -38.69 7.19 -15.97
N LYS A 77 -37.37 7.12 -15.76
CA LYS A 77 -36.37 7.81 -16.59
C LYS A 77 -35.50 6.79 -17.31
N HIS A 78 -35.95 6.33 -18.48
CA HIS A 78 -35.29 5.26 -19.25
C HIS A 78 -33.84 5.59 -19.64
N SER A 79 -33.52 6.87 -19.83
CA SER A 79 -32.15 7.36 -20.09
C SER A 79 -31.24 7.40 -18.85
N SER A 80 -31.78 7.21 -17.64
CA SER A 80 -31.06 7.34 -16.36
C SER A 80 -30.64 5.98 -15.77
N GLN A 81 -30.40 4.98 -16.61
CA GLN A 81 -29.79 3.71 -16.20
C GLN A 81 -28.28 3.74 -16.44
N ARG A 82 -27.50 3.39 -15.41
CA ARG A 82 -26.04 3.35 -15.49
C ARG A 82 -25.52 2.10 -14.77
N THR A 83 -24.73 1.32 -15.48
CA THR A 83 -23.99 0.18 -14.93
C THR A 83 -22.52 0.54 -14.92
N ARG A 84 -21.88 0.50 -13.75
CA ARG A 84 -20.43 0.70 -13.62
C ARG A 84 -19.81 -0.47 -12.87
N GLY A 85 -18.76 -1.05 -13.44
CA GLY A 85 -17.94 -2.03 -12.74
C GLY A 85 -16.83 -1.33 -11.96
N HIS A 86 -16.60 -1.76 -10.72
CA HIS A 86 -15.43 -1.39 -9.92
C HIS A 86 -14.63 -2.65 -9.56
N ARG A 87 -13.31 -2.56 -9.63
CA ARG A 87 -12.39 -3.58 -9.12
C ARG A 87 -11.39 -2.88 -8.22
N GLN A 88 -11.43 -3.20 -6.93
CA GLN A 88 -10.50 -2.65 -5.96
C GLN A 88 -9.10 -3.23 -6.17
N GLN A 89 -8.07 -2.39 -6.12
CA GLN A 89 -6.69 -2.86 -6.08
C GLN A 89 -6.33 -3.24 -4.65
N LEU A 90 -5.78 -4.43 -4.46
CA LEU A 90 -5.38 -5.00 -3.18
C LEU A 90 -3.92 -5.46 -3.28
N THR A 91 -3.21 -5.44 -2.15
CA THR A 91 -1.87 -6.02 -2.05
C THR A 91 -1.99 -7.35 -1.31
N LEU A 92 -1.43 -8.40 -1.90
CA LEU A 92 -1.32 -9.72 -1.28
C LEU A 92 0.00 -9.79 -0.52
N VAL A 93 -0.08 -10.03 0.78
CA VAL A 93 1.09 -10.08 1.66
C VAL A 93 1.15 -11.42 2.38
N ARG A 94 2.35 -11.94 2.61
CA ARG A 94 2.61 -13.08 3.47
C ARG A 94 3.30 -12.61 4.73
N ILE A 95 2.78 -12.97 5.90
CA ILE A 95 3.40 -12.63 7.18
C ILE A 95 4.61 -13.52 7.39
N THR A 96 5.77 -12.93 7.63
CA THR A 96 7.03 -13.66 7.87
C THR A 96 7.30 -13.81 9.35
N GLU A 97 7.21 -12.72 10.11
CA GLU A 97 7.62 -12.69 11.51
C GLU A 97 6.76 -11.74 12.36
N LEU A 98 6.57 -12.10 13.63
CA LEU A 98 5.89 -11.30 14.63
C LEU A 98 6.91 -10.90 15.72
N LEU A 99 7.19 -9.61 15.85
CA LEU A 99 8.14 -9.06 16.81
C LEU A 99 7.39 -8.40 17.97
N GLU A 100 7.59 -8.88 19.20
CA GLU A 100 6.98 -8.27 20.40
C GLU A 100 7.67 -6.96 20.82
N LYS A 101 8.98 -6.85 20.57
CA LYS A 101 9.81 -5.68 20.87
C LYS A 101 10.89 -5.51 19.81
N GLY A 102 11.42 -4.30 19.68
CA GLY A 102 12.56 -4.00 18.80
C GLY A 102 12.21 -3.78 17.33
N GLY A 103 10.93 -3.63 16.99
CA GLY A 103 10.49 -3.30 15.64
C GLY A 103 11.08 -2.01 15.09
N ASP A 104 11.44 -1.05 15.94
CA ASP A 104 12.03 0.23 15.51
C ASP A 104 13.49 0.09 15.01
N LYS A 105 14.14 -1.05 15.28
CA LYS A 105 15.56 -1.28 14.95
C LYS A 105 15.75 -2.09 13.68
N THR A 106 14.67 -2.43 12.99
CA THR A 106 14.72 -3.24 11.78
C THR A 106 14.92 -2.32 10.57
N ASN A 107 15.81 -2.71 9.65
CA ASN A 107 16.04 -1.99 8.39
C ASN A 107 14.97 -2.33 7.32
N VAL A 108 13.74 -2.66 7.75
CA VAL A 108 12.66 -3.10 6.86
C VAL A 108 11.77 -1.91 6.49
N LYS A 109 11.38 -1.82 5.21
CA LYS A 109 10.58 -0.72 4.68
C LYS A 109 9.21 -0.65 5.38
N PRO A 110 8.75 0.52 5.85
CA PRO A 110 7.44 0.62 6.47
C PRO A 110 6.31 0.41 5.45
N ALA A 111 5.25 -0.27 5.87
CA ALA A 111 4.06 -0.52 5.06
C ALA A 111 3.18 0.74 4.94
N VAL A 112 3.41 1.52 3.89
CA VAL A 112 2.70 2.79 3.64
C VAL A 112 1.64 2.62 2.56
N GLY A 113 0.43 3.16 2.78
CA GLY A 113 -0.69 3.05 1.84
C GLY A 113 -0.53 3.89 0.57
N ALA A 114 -1.16 3.50 -0.53
CA ALA A 114 -0.97 4.16 -1.83
C ALA A 114 -1.45 5.63 -1.91
N ARG A 115 -2.32 6.07 -0.99
CA ARG A 115 -2.88 7.43 -0.97
C ARG A 115 -2.02 8.46 -0.24
N THR A 116 -0.99 8.06 0.50
CA THR A 116 -0.09 8.99 1.20
C THR A 116 1.01 9.55 0.30
N LYS A 117 0.78 9.63 -1.02
CA LYS A 117 1.65 10.39 -1.92
C LYS A 117 1.35 11.89 -1.83
N LEU A 118 1.71 12.47 -0.69
CA LEU A 118 2.07 13.88 -0.54
C LEU A 118 3.13 13.86 0.57
N GLU A 119 4.32 14.45 0.32
CA GLU A 119 5.54 14.40 1.17
C GLU A 119 6.57 13.28 0.89
N ALA A 120 6.95 13.04 -0.38
CA ALA A 120 8.29 12.50 -0.68
C ALA A 120 8.80 12.78 -2.11
N ALA A 121 8.20 13.72 -2.85
CA ALA A 121 8.62 14.07 -4.21
C ALA A 121 8.92 15.56 -4.31
N ALA A 122 9.99 16.00 -3.66
CA ALA A 122 10.64 17.27 -3.97
C ALA A 122 12.15 17.01 -4.18
N LYS A 123 12.54 17.07 -5.47
CA LYS A 123 13.89 17.10 -6.07
C LYS A 123 14.58 15.72 -6.22
N PRO A 124 15.19 15.44 -7.40
CA PRO A 124 16.21 16.31 -8.02
C PRO A 124 15.82 16.88 -9.39
N ALA A 125 16.23 18.13 -9.63
CA ALA A 125 16.20 18.78 -10.92
C ALA A 125 17.60 18.73 -11.56
N LYS A 126 17.60 18.61 -12.90
CA LYS A 126 18.68 18.79 -13.88
C LYS A 126 19.61 17.59 -14.16
N ALA A 127 19.11 16.69 -15.01
CA ALA A 127 19.94 16.12 -16.08
C ALA A 127 19.91 17.07 -17.29
N LYS A 128 21.10 17.36 -17.82
CA LYS A 128 21.38 18.19 -19.01
C LYS A 128 20.65 17.63 -20.23
N LYS A 129 19.95 18.49 -20.99
CA LYS A 129 19.60 18.22 -22.39
C LYS A 129 20.81 18.52 -23.27
N SER A 130 21.27 17.50 -23.99
CA SER A 130 22.10 17.63 -25.18
C SER A 130 21.24 17.97 -26.40
N GLU A 131 21.87 18.70 -27.32
CA GLU A 131 21.62 18.79 -28.78
C GLU A 131 20.31 19.43 -29.28
N ALA A 132 20.46 20.68 -29.76
CA ALA A 132 19.71 21.19 -30.89
C ALA A 132 20.71 21.79 -31.90
N VAL A 133 20.78 21.14 -33.05
CA VAL A 133 21.41 21.59 -34.30
C VAL A 133 20.53 22.68 -34.90
N ALA A 134 21.11 23.82 -35.28
CA ALA A 134 20.55 24.72 -36.28
C ALA A 134 21.68 25.59 -36.87
N SER A 135 22.16 25.17 -38.04
CA SER A 135 22.86 25.99 -39.02
C SER A 135 21.88 26.93 -39.72
N ALA A 136 22.15 28.24 -39.71
CA ALA A 136 21.86 29.22 -40.78
C ALA A 136 22.10 30.65 -40.25
N GLU A 137 23.29 31.20 -40.48
CA GLU A 137 23.51 32.65 -40.52
C GLU A 137 23.95 32.99 -41.95
N ASP A 138 23.00 33.48 -42.75
CA ASP A 138 23.27 34.28 -43.94
C ASP A 138 23.53 35.72 -43.49
N ALA A 139 24.79 36.16 -43.63
CA ALA A 139 25.17 37.57 -43.61
C ALA A 139 26.42 37.77 -44.47
N ASN A 140 26.18 38.16 -45.73
CA ASN A 140 26.92 39.07 -46.63
C ASN A 140 27.02 38.54 -48.06
#